data_AF-A0A1H4QFP7-F1
#
_entry.id   AF-A0A1H4QFP7-F1
#
_cell.length_a   1.000
_cell.length_b   1.000
_cell.length_c   1.000
_cell.angle_alpha   90.00
_cell.angle_beta   90.00
_cell.angle_gamma   90.00
#
_symmetry.space_group_name_H-M   'P 1'
#
loop_
_entity.id
_entity.type
_entity.pdbx_description
1 polymer ?
#
loop_
_entity_poly.entity_id
_entity_poly.type
_entity_poly.pdbx_seq_one_letter_code
_entity_poly.pdbx_strand_id
1 'polypeptide(L)'
;MYGKKHSAESLQKMSMSKKGSIITEHTKALLSRIMSGRKLSPQTRQKISIITTNQWKDPDQRRRKLKGLEKAAWKGSKLEHKVASILEELFIPYERHRGLSFCIPDFYLPANQGFIEVDGAYWHRTEKQIRKDLRNTKWIQGMGFAILRIPEIEVNEGWARQSILNFINK
;
A
#
# COMPACT_ATOMS: atom_id res chain seq x y z
N MET A 1 -1.00 -24.04 9.72
CA MET A 1 -1.85 -24.40 10.88
C MET A 1 -3.29 -24.22 10.45
N TYR A 2 -3.98 -25.32 10.16
CA TYR A 2 -5.44 -25.28 10.24
C TYR A 2 -5.73 -25.14 11.73
N GLY A 3 -6.18 -23.97 12.16
CA GLY A 3 -6.83 -23.87 13.47
C GLY A 3 -7.91 -24.95 13.51
N LYS A 4 -8.06 -25.65 14.64
CA LYS A 4 -9.15 -26.61 14.81
C LYS A 4 -10.44 -25.90 14.37
N LYS A 5 -11.16 -26.45 13.39
CA LYS A 5 -12.44 -25.86 12.98
C LYS A 5 -13.35 -25.95 14.20
N HIS A 6 -13.69 -24.80 14.77
CA HIS A 6 -14.61 -24.73 15.89
C HIS A 6 -15.99 -25.19 15.42
N SER A 7 -16.69 -25.96 16.27
CA SER A 7 -18.10 -26.28 16.03
C SER A 7 -18.94 -25.00 16.01
N ALA A 8 -20.10 -25.04 15.34
CA ALA A 8 -21.04 -23.92 15.33
C ALA A 8 -21.41 -23.48 16.76
N GLU A 9 -21.62 -24.44 17.67
CA GLU A 9 -21.89 -24.19 19.08
C GLU A 9 -20.73 -23.48 19.79
N SER A 10 -19.48 -23.87 19.53
CA SER A 10 -18.30 -23.23 20.09
C SER A 10 -18.15 -21.78 19.60
N LEU A 11 -18.41 -21.54 18.31
CA LEU A 11 -18.41 -20.19 17.73
C LEU A 11 -19.49 -19.32 18.37
N GLN A 12 -20.69 -19.86 18.58
CA GLN A 12 -21.81 -19.15 19.20
C GLN A 12 -21.49 -18.77 20.66
N LYS A 13 -20.95 -19.71 21.46
CA LYS A 13 -20.52 -19.45 22.84
C LYS A 13 -19.45 -18.35 22.91
N MET A 14 -18.44 -18.42 22.04
CA MET A 14 -17.40 -17.38 21.96
C MET A 14 -17.97 -16.02 21.54
N SER A 15 -18.91 -16.01 20.58
CA SER A 15 -19.56 -14.78 20.12
C SER A 15 -20.38 -14.13 21.23
N MET A 16 -21.17 -14.93 21.96
CA MET A 16 -22.00 -14.43 23.07
C MET A 16 -21.13 -13.87 24.21
N SER A 17 -20.03 -14.55 24.56
CA SER A 17 -19.12 -14.10 25.61
C SER A 17 -18.39 -12.79 25.28
N LYS A 18 -18.16 -12.49 23.99
CA LYS A 18 -17.51 -11.25 23.55
C LYS A 18 -18.49 -10.13 23.20
N LYS A 19 -19.80 -10.42 23.16
CA LYS A 19 -20.81 -9.43 22.81
C LYS A 19 -20.88 -8.38 23.92
N GLY A 20 -20.62 -7.11 23.56
CA GLY A 20 -20.65 -5.99 24.51
C GLY A 20 -19.35 -5.74 25.29
N SER A 21 -18.30 -6.53 25.08
CA SER A 21 -17.00 -6.24 25.70
C SER A 21 -16.34 -5.03 25.04
N ILE A 22 -16.19 -3.93 25.79
CA ILE A 22 -15.47 -2.73 25.32
C ILE A 22 -14.06 -2.78 25.91
N ILE A 23 -13.05 -2.81 25.03
CA ILE A 23 -11.66 -2.63 25.45
C ILE A 23 -11.42 -1.14 25.66
N THR A 24 -11.14 -0.74 26.91
CA THR A 24 -10.84 0.65 27.23
C THR A 24 -9.50 1.09 26.63
N GLU A 25 -9.32 2.39 26.38
CA GLU A 25 -8.06 2.94 25.87
C GLU A 25 -6.87 2.64 26.81
N HIS A 26 -7.09 2.68 28.12
CA HIS A 26 -6.08 2.29 29.11
C HIS A 26 -5.64 0.83 28.92
N THR A 27 -6.59 -0.10 28.75
CA THR A 27 -6.28 -1.52 28.50
C THR A 27 -5.54 -1.71 27.17
N LYS A 28 -5.92 -0.99 26.11
CA LYS A 28 -5.21 -1.02 24.82
C LYS A 28 -3.77 -0.52 24.96
N ALA A 29 -3.57 0.60 25.66
CA ALA A 29 -2.25 1.19 25.88
C ALA A 29 -1.35 0.25 26.70
N LEU A 30 -1.88 -0.37 27.76
CA LEU A 30 -1.15 -1.34 28.57
C LEU A 30 -0.72 -2.55 27.75
N LEU A 31 -1.63 -3.12 26.96
CA LEU A 31 -1.33 -4.25 26.07
C LEU A 31 -0.27 -3.87 25.03
N SER A 32 -0.40 -2.68 24.42
CA SER A 32 0.59 -2.15 23.48
C SER A 32 1.98 -2.06 24.11
N ARG A 33 2.07 -1.49 25.33
CA ARG A 33 3.33 -1.36 26.07
C ARG A 33 3.96 -2.72 26.40
N ILE A 34 3.18 -3.70 26.85
CA ILE A 34 3.66 -5.05 27.18
C ILE A 34 4.17 -5.79 25.93
N MET A 35 3.48 -5.61 24.81
CA MET A 35 3.80 -6.34 23.57
C MET A 35 4.90 -5.66 22.76
N SER A 36 5.05 -4.35 22.86
CA SER A 36 6.09 -3.59 22.18
C SER A 36 7.49 -4.03 22.65
N GLY A 37 8.41 -4.21 21.71
CA GLY A 37 9.79 -4.62 21.99
C GLY A 37 10.00 -6.10 22.35
N ARG A 38 8.93 -6.89 22.50
CA ARG A 38 9.05 -8.33 22.80
C ARG A 38 9.77 -9.07 21.67
N LYS A 39 10.91 -9.70 21.97
CA LYS A 39 11.64 -10.54 21.03
C LYS A 39 11.08 -11.96 21.05
N LEU A 40 10.75 -12.48 19.87
CA LEU A 40 10.39 -13.90 19.71
C LEU A 40 11.59 -14.79 20.03
N SER A 41 11.35 -15.88 20.77
CA SER A 41 12.36 -16.90 21.04
C SER A 41 12.84 -17.58 19.76
N PRO A 42 14.08 -18.11 19.73
CA PRO A 42 14.61 -18.81 18.54
C PRO A 42 13.70 -19.94 18.06
N GLN A 43 13.19 -20.77 18.98
CA GLN A 43 12.28 -21.88 18.65
C GLN A 43 10.97 -21.37 18.00
N THR A 44 10.41 -20.26 18.50
CA THR A 44 9.20 -19.68 17.94
C THR A 44 9.46 -19.11 16.53
N ARG A 45 10.59 -18.43 16.35
CA ARG A 45 11.01 -17.92 15.02
C ARG A 45 11.17 -19.05 14.02
N GLN A 46 11.79 -20.16 14.42
CA GLN A 46 11.97 -21.33 13.57
C GLN A 46 10.63 -21.95 13.15
N LYS A 47 9.69 -22.12 14.10
CA LYS A 47 8.33 -22.59 13.81
C LYS A 47 7.61 -21.69 12.81
N ILE A 48 7.68 -20.36 12.99
CA ILE A 48 7.09 -19.39 12.07
C ILE A 48 7.73 -19.50 10.67
N SER A 49 9.06 -19.62 10.60
CA SER A 49 9.78 -19.76 9.34
C SER A 49 9.36 -21.02 8.57
N ILE A 50 9.29 -22.17 9.25
CA ILE A 50 8.84 -23.44 8.65
C ILE A 50 7.40 -23.31 8.14
N ILE A 51 6.49 -22.77 8.95
CA ILE A 51 5.09 -22.59 8.56
C ILE A 51 4.98 -21.68 7.35
N THR A 52 5.69 -20.54 7.36
CA THR A 52 5.65 -19.57 6.28
C THR A 52 6.20 -20.17 4.99
N THR A 53 7.30 -20.92 5.07
CA THR A 53 7.91 -21.62 3.94
C THR A 53 6.96 -22.67 3.36
N ASN A 54 6.33 -23.49 4.21
CA ASN A 54 5.42 -24.54 3.77
C ASN A 54 4.14 -23.98 3.12
N GLN A 55 3.66 -22.81 3.56
CA GLN A 55 2.51 -22.13 2.92
C GLN A 55 2.79 -21.74 1.46
N TRP A 56 4.05 -21.51 1.07
CA TRP A 56 4.39 -21.19 -0.33
C TRP A 56 4.51 -22.44 -1.21
N LYS A 57 4.71 -23.62 -0.61
CA LYS A 57 4.77 -24.91 -1.31
C LYS A 57 3.39 -25.48 -1.66
N ASP A 58 2.37 -25.16 -0.85
CA ASP A 58 0.98 -25.53 -1.09
C ASP A 58 0.37 -24.62 -2.19
N PRO A 59 -0.06 -25.17 -3.34
CA PRO A 59 -0.59 -24.37 -4.47
C PRO A 59 -1.83 -23.55 -4.12
N ASP A 60 -2.74 -24.06 -3.29
CA ASP A 60 -3.97 -23.36 -2.93
C ASP A 60 -3.69 -22.20 -1.97
N GLN A 61 -2.79 -22.42 -1.00
CA GLN A 61 -2.33 -21.37 -0.09
C GLN A 61 -1.58 -20.28 -0.85
N ARG A 62 -0.70 -20.67 -1.76
CA ARG A 62 0.01 -19.74 -2.65
C ARG A 62 -0.96 -18.91 -3.49
N ARG A 63 -1.95 -19.55 -4.14
CA ARG A 63 -2.99 -18.86 -4.93
C ARG A 63 -3.75 -17.83 -4.09
N ARG A 64 -4.18 -18.19 -2.87
CA ARG A 64 -4.89 -17.26 -1.97
C ARG A 64 -4.03 -16.07 -1.56
N LYS A 65 -2.75 -16.31 -1.23
CA LYS A 65 -1.81 -15.23 -0.90
C LYS A 65 -1.57 -14.31 -2.09
N LEU A 66 -1.37 -14.85 -3.28
CA LEU A 66 -1.18 -14.05 -4.50
C LEU A 66 -2.39 -13.16 -4.78
N LYS A 67 -3.63 -13.69 -4.68
CA LYS A 67 -4.85 -12.88 -4.78
C LYS A 67 -4.93 -11.77 -3.72
N GLY A 68 -4.49 -12.07 -2.49
CA GLY A 68 -4.42 -11.07 -1.43
C GLY A 68 -3.41 -9.96 -1.70
N LEU A 69 -2.25 -10.32 -2.26
CA LEU A 69 -1.20 -9.38 -2.66
C LEU A 69 -1.63 -8.52 -3.85
N GLU A 70 -2.29 -9.12 -4.85
CA GLU A 70 -2.88 -8.42 -5.99
C GLU A 70 -3.92 -7.39 -5.53
N LYS A 71 -4.83 -7.78 -4.64
CA LYS A 71 -5.81 -6.86 -4.05
C LYS A 71 -5.15 -5.75 -3.23
N ALA A 72 -4.03 -6.02 -2.56
CA ALA A 72 -3.29 -5.03 -1.80
C ALA A 72 -2.55 -4.05 -2.73
N ALA A 73 -1.96 -4.54 -3.82
CA ALA A 73 -1.33 -3.71 -4.84
C ALA A 73 -2.33 -2.72 -5.45
N TRP A 74 -3.58 -3.16 -5.68
CA TRP A 74 -4.66 -2.31 -6.18
C TRP A 74 -5.19 -1.25 -5.21
N LYS A 75 -4.81 -1.31 -3.94
CA LYS A 75 -5.13 -0.24 -2.99
C LYS A 75 -4.16 0.94 -3.07
N GLY A 76 -2.99 0.74 -3.67
CA GLY A 76 -1.91 1.72 -3.71
C GLY A 76 -1.04 1.74 -2.46
N SER A 77 0.10 2.39 -2.57
CA SER A 77 1.06 2.59 -1.48
C SER A 77 0.58 3.64 -0.46
N LYS A 78 1.23 3.69 0.71
CA LYS A 78 0.99 4.75 1.70
C LYS A 78 1.28 6.15 1.15
N LEU A 79 2.25 6.26 0.23
CA LEU A 79 2.60 7.53 -0.41
C LEU A 79 1.50 7.97 -1.37
N GLU A 80 0.99 7.04 -2.20
CA GLU A 80 -0.18 7.29 -3.05
C GLU A 80 -1.39 7.73 -2.22
N HIS A 81 -1.66 7.11 -1.07
CA HIS A 81 -2.75 7.57 -0.19
C HIS A 81 -2.56 9.00 0.31
N LYS A 82 -1.32 9.42 0.63
CA LYS A 82 -1.04 10.80 1.03
C LYS A 82 -1.28 11.78 -0.12
N VAL A 83 -0.80 11.45 -1.31
CA VAL A 83 -1.01 12.29 -2.52
C VAL A 83 -2.49 12.37 -2.88
N ALA A 84 -3.22 11.27 -2.80
CA ALA A 84 -4.68 11.25 -2.98
C ALA A 84 -5.41 12.17 -1.99
N SER A 85 -5.05 12.14 -0.70
CA SER A 85 -5.62 13.06 0.30
C SER A 85 -5.42 14.52 -0.08
N ILE A 86 -4.22 14.86 -0.58
CA ILE A 86 -3.91 16.22 -1.04
C ILE A 86 -4.77 16.60 -2.26
N LEU A 87 -4.94 15.69 -3.23
CA LEU A 87 -5.80 15.92 -4.40
C LEU A 87 -7.26 16.12 -3.98
N GLU A 88 -7.77 15.32 -3.04
CA GLU A 88 -9.12 15.42 -2.48
C GLU A 88 -9.34 16.75 -1.74
N GLU A 89 -8.38 17.16 -0.89
CA GLU A 89 -8.40 18.45 -0.19
C GLU A 89 -8.35 19.65 -1.13
N LEU A 90 -7.68 19.51 -2.28
CA LEU A 90 -7.61 20.53 -3.33
C LEU A 90 -8.80 20.47 -4.28
N PHE A 91 -9.74 19.53 -4.09
CA PHE A 91 -10.88 19.29 -4.97
C PHE A 91 -10.47 19.03 -6.42
N ILE A 92 -9.32 18.39 -6.64
CA ILE A 92 -8.80 18.06 -7.98
C ILE A 92 -9.33 16.68 -8.38
N PRO A 93 -10.15 16.56 -9.45
CA PRO A 93 -10.59 15.27 -9.94
C PRO A 93 -9.41 14.43 -10.45
N TYR A 94 -9.39 13.16 -10.07
CA TYR A 94 -8.33 12.24 -10.49
C TYR A 94 -8.85 10.82 -10.72
N GLU A 95 -8.15 10.07 -11.56
CA GLU A 95 -8.31 8.61 -11.71
C GLU A 95 -7.04 7.91 -11.25
N ARG A 96 -7.15 6.80 -10.50
CA ARG A 96 -5.99 6.01 -10.09
C ARG A 96 -5.63 4.97 -11.14
N HIS A 97 -4.33 4.71 -11.28
CA HIS A 97 -3.78 3.57 -12.05
C HIS A 97 -4.39 3.46 -13.46
N ARG A 98 -4.62 4.59 -14.12
CA ARG A 98 -5.14 4.60 -15.48
C ARG A 98 -4.11 3.95 -16.40
N GLY A 99 -4.44 2.76 -16.90
CA GLY A 99 -3.54 1.98 -17.73
C GLY A 99 -3.17 2.71 -19.02
N LEU A 100 -1.89 2.96 -19.22
CA LEU A 100 -1.30 3.25 -20.53
C LEU A 100 -0.67 1.96 -21.08
N SER A 101 -0.42 1.89 -22.39
CA SER A 101 0.07 0.66 -23.02
C SER A 101 1.28 0.01 -22.31
N PHE A 102 2.29 0.80 -21.95
CA PHE A 102 3.56 0.28 -21.41
C PHE A 102 3.86 0.74 -19.98
N CYS A 103 3.01 1.57 -19.39
CA CYS A 103 3.16 2.10 -18.04
C CYS A 103 1.79 2.34 -17.40
N ILE A 104 1.75 2.37 -16.07
CA ILE A 104 0.53 2.64 -15.32
C ILE A 104 0.91 3.73 -14.31
N PRO A 105 0.71 5.00 -14.65
CA PRO A 105 0.96 6.09 -13.71
C PRO A 105 0.02 6.01 -12.52
N ASP A 106 0.46 6.50 -11.37
CA ASP A 106 -0.33 6.44 -10.13
C ASP A 106 -1.64 7.22 -10.22
N PHE A 107 -1.59 8.44 -10.77
CA PHE A 107 -2.77 9.30 -10.93
C PHE A 107 -2.83 9.92 -12.32
N TYR A 108 -4.04 9.98 -12.88
CA TYR A 108 -4.39 10.77 -14.05
C TYR A 108 -5.26 11.95 -13.64
N LEU A 109 -4.94 13.14 -14.13
CA LEU A 109 -5.67 14.39 -13.92
C LEU A 109 -6.36 14.80 -15.23
N PRO A 110 -7.68 14.55 -15.39
CA PRO A 110 -8.38 14.79 -16.65
C PRO A 110 -8.34 16.25 -17.11
N ALA A 111 -8.49 17.20 -16.18
CA ALA A 111 -8.55 18.63 -16.49
C ALA A 111 -7.23 19.18 -17.03
N ASN A 112 -6.10 18.58 -16.62
CA ASN A 112 -4.75 19.04 -16.99
C ASN A 112 -4.12 18.19 -18.09
N GLN A 113 -4.81 17.15 -18.57
CA GLN A 113 -4.22 16.13 -19.44
C GLN A 113 -2.83 15.69 -18.90
N GLY A 114 -2.78 15.43 -17.59
CA GLY A 114 -1.54 15.22 -16.87
C GLY A 114 -1.54 13.95 -16.04
N PHE A 115 -0.35 13.42 -15.77
CA PHE A 115 -0.14 12.29 -14.87
C PHE A 115 0.73 12.68 -13.68
N ILE A 116 0.49 12.03 -12.53
CA ILE A 116 1.37 12.07 -11.36
C ILE A 116 1.89 10.66 -11.08
N GLU A 117 3.19 10.55 -10.83
CA GLU A 117 3.89 9.35 -10.35
C GLU A 117 4.49 9.64 -8.97
N VAL A 118 4.36 8.71 -8.03
CA VAL A 118 4.83 8.85 -6.64
C VAL A 118 6.00 7.91 -6.40
N ASP A 119 7.21 8.48 -6.41
CA ASP A 119 8.45 7.71 -6.46
C ASP A 119 8.92 7.29 -5.07
N GLY A 120 8.78 6.01 -4.75
CA GLY A 120 9.33 5.42 -3.53
C GLY A 120 10.86 5.34 -3.58
N ALA A 121 11.56 5.99 -2.65
CA ALA A 121 13.02 6.16 -2.70
C ALA A 121 13.80 4.84 -2.71
N TYR A 122 13.20 3.73 -2.24
CA TYR A 122 13.79 2.39 -2.28
C TYR A 122 13.78 1.78 -3.70
N TRP A 123 12.71 1.97 -4.47
CA TRP A 123 12.50 1.31 -5.75
C TRP A 123 13.27 1.97 -6.90
N HIS A 124 13.47 3.29 -6.84
CA HIS A 124 14.08 4.08 -7.91
C HIS A 124 15.62 4.24 -7.80
N ARG A 125 16.30 3.40 -6.99
CA ARG A 125 17.76 3.51 -6.80
C ARG A 125 18.60 2.83 -7.88
N THR A 126 18.02 1.87 -8.59
CA THR A 126 18.77 1.08 -9.56
C THR A 126 18.80 1.77 -10.92
N GLU A 127 19.94 1.74 -11.59
CA GLU A 127 20.11 2.28 -12.94
C GLU A 127 19.07 1.73 -13.93
N LYS A 128 18.71 0.45 -13.78
CA LYS A 128 17.66 -0.19 -14.59
C LYS A 128 16.30 0.49 -14.39
N GLN A 129 15.94 0.82 -13.15
CA GLN A 129 14.68 1.48 -12.84
C GLN A 129 14.70 2.93 -13.33
N ILE A 130 15.78 3.67 -13.08
CA ILE A 130 15.97 5.04 -13.58
C ILE A 130 15.79 5.10 -15.11
N ARG A 131 16.43 4.18 -15.86
CA ARG A 131 16.26 4.09 -17.31
C ARG A 131 14.83 3.76 -17.73
N LYS A 132 14.11 2.94 -16.95
CA LYS A 132 12.71 2.63 -17.21
C LYS A 132 11.83 3.86 -16.98
N ASP A 133 12.03 4.57 -15.88
CA ASP A 133 11.26 5.77 -15.55
C ASP A 133 11.47 6.86 -16.60
N LEU A 134 12.71 7.07 -17.06
CA LEU A 134 13.03 7.99 -18.15
C LEU A 134 12.33 7.62 -19.47
N ARG A 135 12.28 6.32 -19.81
CA ARG A 135 11.54 5.87 -21.01
C ARG A 135 10.04 6.12 -20.86
N ASN A 136 9.47 5.81 -19.70
CA ASN A 136 8.05 6.03 -19.43
C ASN A 136 7.69 7.51 -19.50
N THR A 137 8.49 8.38 -18.88
CA THR A 137 8.34 9.84 -18.94
C THR A 137 8.34 10.34 -20.39
N LYS A 138 9.35 9.93 -21.19
CA LYS A 138 9.42 10.31 -22.60
C LYS A 138 8.23 9.82 -23.41
N TRP A 139 7.76 8.60 -23.13
CA TRP A 139 6.60 8.02 -23.80
C TRP A 139 5.32 8.81 -23.50
N ILE A 140 5.06 9.11 -22.23
CA ILE A 140 3.89 9.89 -21.78
C ILE A 140 3.91 11.29 -22.38
N GLN A 141 5.08 11.95 -22.36
CA GLN A 141 5.26 13.26 -22.98
C GLN A 141 5.08 13.21 -24.51
N GLY A 142 5.56 12.15 -25.16
CA GLY A 142 5.37 11.94 -26.60
C GLY A 142 3.91 11.72 -27.01
N MET A 143 3.05 11.30 -26.08
CA MET A 143 1.60 11.23 -26.25
C MET A 143 0.89 12.58 -26.02
N GLY A 144 1.63 13.64 -25.67
CA GLY A 144 1.10 14.99 -25.41
C GLY A 144 0.63 15.22 -23.98
N PHE A 145 0.87 14.28 -23.05
CA PHE A 145 0.49 14.45 -21.65
C PHE A 145 1.62 15.09 -20.83
N ALA A 146 1.25 15.96 -19.90
CA ALA A 146 2.17 16.43 -18.88
C ALA A 146 2.42 15.34 -17.82
N ILE A 147 3.59 15.34 -17.18
CA ILE A 147 3.90 14.38 -16.11
C ILE A 147 4.65 15.06 -14.96
N LEU A 148 4.17 14.83 -13.74
CA LEU A 148 4.82 15.20 -12.49
C LEU A 148 5.29 13.94 -11.77
N ARG A 149 6.56 13.88 -11.37
CA ARG A 149 7.07 12.84 -10.48
C ARG A 149 7.32 13.45 -9.11
N ILE A 150 6.68 12.90 -8.07
CA ILE A 150 6.80 13.37 -6.70
C ILE A 150 7.63 12.34 -5.92
N PRO A 151 8.88 12.65 -5.55
CA PRO A 151 9.69 11.74 -4.76
C PRO A 151 9.12 11.60 -3.34
N GLU A 152 9.35 10.44 -2.72
CA GLU A 152 8.91 10.11 -1.36
C GLU A 152 9.23 11.19 -0.33
N ILE A 153 10.39 11.86 -0.47
CA ILE A 153 10.82 12.93 0.44
C ILE A 153 9.86 14.13 0.39
N GLU A 154 9.43 14.55 -0.81
CA GLU A 154 8.48 15.66 -0.97
C GLU A 154 7.10 15.31 -0.39
N VAL A 155 6.68 14.04 -0.48
CA VAL A 155 5.45 13.57 0.15
C VAL A 155 5.54 13.61 1.67
N ASN A 156 6.68 13.21 2.23
CA ASN A 156 6.85 13.12 3.68
C ASN A 156 7.10 14.47 4.35
N GLU A 157 7.78 15.39 3.66
CA GLU A 157 8.10 16.73 4.16
C GLU A 157 7.01 17.78 3.81
N GLY A 158 5.96 17.38 3.10
CA GLY A 158 4.79 18.23 2.83
C GLY A 158 4.88 19.11 1.58
N TRP A 159 5.95 18.99 0.80
CA TRP A 159 6.15 19.73 -0.45
C TRP A 159 5.25 19.26 -1.59
N ALA A 160 4.75 18.02 -1.52
CA ALA A 160 3.89 17.44 -2.55
C ALA A 160 2.69 18.34 -2.92
N ARG A 161 2.09 19.04 -1.94
CA ARG A 161 0.98 19.97 -2.21
C ARG A 161 1.39 21.10 -3.14
N GLN A 162 2.55 21.72 -2.87
CA GLN A 162 3.03 22.81 -3.71
C GLN A 162 3.44 22.31 -5.09
N SER A 163 4.08 21.13 -5.17
CA SER A 163 4.43 20.49 -6.45
C SER A 163 3.20 20.25 -7.32
N ILE A 164 2.09 19.78 -6.74
CA ILE A 164 0.80 19.58 -7.43
C ILE A 164 0.22 20.92 -7.88
N LEU A 165 0.16 21.92 -7.01
CA LEU A 165 -0.36 23.25 -7.37
C LEU A 165 0.44 23.90 -8.50
N ASN A 166 1.77 23.80 -8.47
CA ASN A 166 2.64 24.30 -9.53
C ASN A 166 2.46 23.53 -10.84
N PHE A 167 2.04 22.27 -10.78
CA PHE A 167 1.82 21.44 -11.95
C PHE A 167 0.50 21.77 -12.65
N ILE A 168 -0.58 21.97 -11.88
CA ILE A 168 -1.91 22.22 -12.46
C ILE A 168 -2.09 23.66 -12.98
N ASN A 169 -1.27 24.61 -12.52
CA ASN A 169 -1.34 26.02 -12.90
C ASN A 169 -0.40 26.39 -14.07
N LYS A 170 0.21 25.39 -14.71
CA LYS A 170 0.98 25.56 -15.95
C LYS A 170 0.06 25.39 -17.16
#